data_AF-A0A7C6LFG5-F1
#
_entry.id   AF-A0A7C6LFG5-F1
#
_cell.length_a   1.000
_cell.length_b   1.000
_cell.length_c   1.000
_cell.angle_alpha   90.00
_cell.angle_beta   90.00
_cell.angle_gamma   90.00
#
_symmetry.space_group_name_H-M   'P 1'
#
loop_
_entity.id
_entity.type
_entity.pdbx_description
1 polymer ?
#
loop_
_entity_poly.entity_id
_entity_poly.type
_entity_poly.pdbx_seq_one_letter_code
_entity_poly.pdbx_strand_id
1 'polypeptide(L)'
;MIVYITRHGQVDPTVESEKEHFPLTPLGRVQAAKLGQRLRELGFNGLIYTSPFHRCLETTEIICRILNARFYPEKLLRENGCRGQGAGARSRRDGESKPGQNKQVCCTSVMLCSMACRPCVRIS
;
A
#
# COMPACT_ATOMS: atom_id res chain seq x y z
N MET A 1 15.98 -2.48 15.50
CA MET A 1 14.58 -2.66 15.06
C MET A 1 14.50 -2.33 13.58
N ILE A 2 13.86 -3.18 12.77
CA ILE A 2 13.73 -2.96 11.32
C ILE A 2 12.25 -2.81 10.98
N VAL A 3 11.92 -1.71 10.29
CA VAL A 3 10.57 -1.44 9.78
C VAL A 3 10.64 -1.43 8.26
N TYR A 4 9.81 -2.26 7.63
CA TYR A 4 9.63 -2.27 6.18
C TYR A 4 8.35 -1.49 5.85
N ILE A 5 8.45 -0.59 4.88
CA ILE A 5 7.31 0.19 4.40
C ILE A 5 7.19 -0.09 2.91
N THR A 6 6.01 -0.50 2.47
CA THR A 6 5.72 -0.77 1.06
C THR A 6 4.41 -0.11 0.66
N ARG A 7 4.18 0.06 -0.64
CA ARG A 7 2.87 0.48 -1.16
C ARG A 7 2.04 -0.73 -1.57
N HIS A 8 0.74 -0.51 -1.76
CA HIS A 8 -0.15 -1.49 -2.39
C HIS A 8 0.32 -1.82 -3.83
N GLY A 9 -0.06 -3.00 -4.32
CA GLY A 9 0.18 -3.38 -5.72
C GLY A 9 -0.56 -2.48 -6.71
N GLN A 10 -0.23 -2.57 -8.00
CA GLN A 10 -0.92 -1.82 -9.04
C GLN A 10 -2.44 -2.06 -9.01
N VAL A 11 -3.21 -0.97 -9.06
CA VAL A 11 -4.68 -0.97 -9.06
C VAL A 11 -5.23 -0.77 -10.46
N ASP A 12 -6.47 -1.21 -10.67
CA ASP A 12 -7.22 -0.93 -11.88
C ASP A 12 -8.22 0.22 -11.63
N PRO A 13 -7.94 1.45 -12.11
CA PRO A 13 -8.84 2.58 -11.94
C PRO A 13 -10.01 2.57 -12.94
N THR A 14 -10.00 1.67 -13.93
CA THR A 14 -11.04 1.60 -14.97
C THR A 14 -12.28 0.86 -14.50
N VAL A 15 -12.15 0.06 -13.45
CA VAL A 15 -13.28 -0.57 -12.77
C VAL A 15 -14.03 0.51 -12.01
N GLU A 16 -15.24 0.83 -12.47
CA GLU A 16 -16.16 1.75 -11.78
C GLU A 16 -16.41 1.27 -10.35
N SER A 17 -15.65 1.86 -9.44
CA SER A 17 -15.71 1.62 -8.01
C SER A 17 -15.28 2.91 -7.31
N GLU A 18 -15.72 3.11 -6.08
CA GLU A 18 -15.23 4.22 -5.28
C GLU A 18 -13.70 4.11 -5.17
N LYS A 19 -12.99 5.24 -5.08
CA LYS A 19 -11.51 5.26 -5.05
C LYS A 19 -10.90 4.43 -3.92
N GLU A 20 -11.67 4.14 -2.87
CA GLU A 20 -11.29 3.31 -1.74
C GLU A 20 -11.36 1.80 -2.05
N HIS A 21 -12.12 1.44 -3.10
CA HIS A 21 -12.49 0.09 -3.50
C HIS A 21 -11.83 -0.39 -4.80
N PHE A 22 -10.95 0.39 -5.42
CA PHE A 22 -10.25 -0.07 -6.63
C PHE A 22 -9.53 -1.41 -6.38
N PRO A 23 -9.80 -2.45 -7.20
CA PRO A 23 -9.16 -3.74 -7.07
C PRO A 23 -7.73 -3.72 -7.60
N LEU A 24 -6.92 -4.70 -7.21
CA LEU A 24 -5.61 -4.92 -7.84
C LEU A 24 -5.77 -5.44 -9.27
N THR A 25 -4.88 -4.99 -10.17
CA THR A 25 -4.70 -5.62 -11.49
C THR A 25 -4.04 -7.00 -11.31
N PRO A 26 -4.08 -7.88 -12.33
CA PRO A 26 -3.29 -9.11 -12.32
C PRO A 26 -1.80 -8.86 -12.03
N LEU A 27 -1.22 -7.78 -12.60
CA LEU A 27 0.15 -7.36 -12.31
C LEU A 27 0.33 -6.97 -10.84
N GLY A 28 -0.61 -6.23 -10.25
CA GLY A 28 -0.60 -5.85 -8.83
C GLY A 28 -0.58 -7.06 -7.89
N ARG A 29 -1.31 -8.13 -8.24
CA ARG A 29 -1.28 -9.39 -7.48
C ARG A 29 0.06 -10.10 -7.58
N VAL A 30 0.67 -10.12 -8.77
CA VAL A 30 2.03 -10.68 -8.94
C VAL A 30 3.06 -9.88 -8.15
N GLN A 31 2.95 -8.55 -8.14
CA GLN A 31 3.82 -7.68 -7.32
C GLN A 31 3.70 -8.01 -5.83
N ALA A 32 2.48 -8.14 -5.31
CA ALA A 32 2.23 -8.53 -3.92
C ALA A 32 2.81 -9.91 -3.59
N ALA A 33 2.66 -10.89 -4.49
CA ALA A 33 3.21 -12.22 -4.32
C ALA A 33 4.75 -12.22 -4.27
N LYS A 34 5.40 -11.51 -5.21
CA LYS A 34 6.87 -11.37 -5.22
C LYS A 34 7.39 -10.70 -3.95
N LEU A 35 6.67 -9.70 -3.44
CA LEU A 35 7.03 -9.06 -2.18
C LEU A 35 6.92 -10.03 -1.00
N GLY A 36 5.85 -10.82 -0.92
CA GLY A 36 5.71 -11.86 0.10
C GLY A 36 6.82 -12.90 0.06
N GLN A 37 7.20 -13.35 -1.14
CA GLN A 37 8.33 -14.27 -1.33
C GLN A 37 9.64 -13.64 -0.84
N ARG A 38 9.89 -12.37 -1.19
CA ARG A 38 11.09 -11.66 -0.76
C ARG A 38 11.16 -11.50 0.77
N LEU A 39 10.04 -11.16 1.41
CA LEU A 39 9.98 -11.04 2.87
C LEU A 39 10.24 -12.37 3.57
N ARG A 40 9.77 -13.48 3.00
CA ARG A 40 10.05 -14.83 3.50
C ARG A 40 11.53 -15.19 3.40
N GLU A 41 12.18 -14.90 2.27
CA GLU A 41 13.63 -15.07 2.10
C GLU A 41 14.44 -14.25 3.10
N LEU A 42 13.95 -13.07 3.47
CA LEU A 42 14.56 -12.22 4.49
C LEU A 42 14.31 -12.71 5.93
N GLY A 43 13.54 -13.79 6.11
CA GLY A 43 13.18 -14.32 7.43
C GLY A 43 12.25 -13.41 8.21
N PHE A 44 11.40 -12.64 7.53
CA PHE A 44 10.46 -11.75 8.20
C PHE A 44 9.42 -12.54 9.02
N ASN A 45 9.35 -12.25 10.32
CA ASN A 45 8.41 -12.86 11.28
C ASN A 45 7.71 -11.80 12.15
N GLY A 46 7.61 -10.57 11.64
CA GLY A 46 7.11 -9.42 12.37
C GLY A 46 5.60 -9.21 12.32
N LEU A 47 5.15 -8.11 12.93
CA LEU A 47 3.77 -7.63 12.85
C LEU A 47 3.53 -6.91 11.51
N ILE A 48 2.34 -7.12 10.96
CA ILE A 48 1.93 -6.54 9.68
C ILE A 48 0.75 -5.61 9.93
N TYR A 49 0.91 -4.33 9.61
CA TYR A 49 -0.13 -3.32 9.67
C TYR A 49 -0.47 -2.83 8.28
N THR A 50 -1.75 -2.58 8.05
CA THR A 50 -2.24 -2.15 6.73
C THR A 50 -3.30 -1.09 6.83
N SER A 51 -3.39 -0.26 5.79
CA SER A 51 -4.50 0.69 5.65
C SER A 51 -5.81 -0.06 5.38
N PRO A 52 -6.96 0.42 5.89
CA PRO A 52 -8.25 -0.25 5.70
C PRO A 52 -8.83 -0.12 4.28
N PHE A 53 -8.08 0.38 3.29
CA PHE A 53 -8.52 0.40 1.89
C PHE A 53 -8.38 -0.96 1.23
N HIS A 54 -9.32 -1.28 0.33
CA HIS A 54 -9.44 -2.59 -0.29
C HIS A 54 -8.14 -3.03 -0.99
N ARG A 55 -7.53 -2.14 -1.79
CA ARG A 55 -6.22 -2.38 -2.44
C ARG A 55 -5.09 -2.75 -1.47
N CYS A 56 -5.10 -2.17 -0.26
CA CYS A 56 -4.09 -2.43 0.76
C CYS A 56 -4.37 -3.76 1.45
N LEU A 57 -5.63 -4.02 1.78
CA LEU A 57 -6.08 -5.29 2.34
C LEU A 57 -5.75 -6.45 1.39
N GLU A 58 -6.09 -6.33 0.10
CA GLU A 58 -5.81 -7.36 -0.91
C GLU A 58 -4.30 -7.62 -1.06
N THR A 59 -3.49 -6.56 -1.14
CA THR A 59 -2.02 -6.68 -1.17
C THR A 59 -1.49 -7.41 0.08
N THR A 60 -2.01 -7.03 1.24
CA THR A 60 -1.57 -7.57 2.54
C THR A 60 -1.98 -9.02 2.71
N GLU A 61 -3.18 -9.37 2.26
CA GLU A 61 -3.69 -10.73 2.31
C GLU A 61 -2.82 -11.68 1.47
N ILE A 62 -2.44 -11.28 0.25
CA ILE A 62 -1.53 -12.06 -0.60
C ILE A 62 -0.18 -12.30 0.10
N ILE A 63 0.38 -11.25 0.72
CA ILE A 63 1.64 -11.34 1.47
C ILE A 63 1.49 -12.27 2.67
N CYS A 64 0.42 -12.12 3.45
CA CYS A 64 0.16 -12.90 4.66
C CYS A 64 -0.05 -14.39 4.35
N ARG A 65 -0.71 -14.74 3.23
CA ARG A 65 -0.84 -16.13 2.78
C ARG A 65 0.52 -16.78 2.52
N ILE A 66 1.49 -16.04 1.99
CA ILE A 66 2.84 -16.55 1.71
C ILE A 66 3.69 -16.66 2.99
N LEU A 67 3.52 -15.72 3.91
CA LEU A 67 4.24 -15.68 5.19
C LEU A 67 3.57 -16.53 6.29
N ASN A 68 2.36 -17.04 6.04
CA ASN A 68 1.48 -17.65 7.03
C ASN A 68 1.31 -16.77 8.30
N ALA A 69 1.06 -15.47 8.07
CA ALA A 69 1.00 -14.45 9.12
C ALA A 69 -0.40 -13.83 9.24
N ARG A 70 -0.63 -13.08 10.32
CA ARG A 70 -1.82 -12.24 10.52
C ARG A 70 -1.49 -10.77 10.30
N PHE A 71 -2.48 -9.98 9.89
CA PHE A 71 -2.35 -8.54 9.73
C PHE A 71 -3.40 -7.78 10.53
N TYR A 72 -3.10 -6.51 10.81
CA TYR A 72 -3.96 -5.61 11.58
C TYR A 72 -4.29 -4.35 10.76
N PRO A 73 -5.56 -4.13 10.38
CA PRO A 73 -5.95 -2.91 9.70
C PRO A 73 -5.93 -1.73 10.68
N GLU A 74 -5.25 -0.64 10.32
CA GLU A 74 -5.07 0.54 11.17
C GLU A 74 -5.59 1.80 10.46
N LYS A 75 -6.52 2.51 11.10
CA LYS A 75 -7.19 3.69 10.51
C LYS A 75 -6.22 4.86 10.33
N LEU A 76 -5.17 4.94 11.15
CA LEU A 76 -4.15 5.98 11.06
C LEU A 76 -3.22 5.81 9.85
N LEU A 77 -3.24 4.65 9.17
CA LEU A 77 -2.50 4.39 7.93
C LEU A 77 -3.29 4.76 6.66
N ARG A 78 -4.47 5.35 6.83
CA ARG A 78 -5.27 5.84 5.70
C ARG A 78 -4.49 6.90 4.92
N GLU A 79 -4.70 6.91 3.62
CA GLU A 79 -4.29 8.04 2.80
C GLU A 79 -5.01 9.27 3.35
N ASN A 80 -4.26 10.36 3.57
CA ASN A 80 -4.88 11.66 3.73
C ASN A 80 -5.56 11.95 2.39
N GLY A 81 -6.86 11.63 2.29
CA GLY A 81 -7.66 12.09 1.17
C GLY A 81 -7.38 13.57 0.98
N CYS A 82 -7.34 14.03 -0.27
CA CYS A 82 -7.19 15.44 -0.60
C CYS A 82 -8.21 16.26 0.21
N ARG A 83 -7.85 16.67 1.44
CA ARG A 83 -8.59 17.66 2.19
C ARG A 83 -8.48 18.90 1.34
N GLY A 84 -9.61 19.37 0.85
CA GLY A 84 -9.68 20.48 -0.08
C GLY A 84 -8.79 21.63 0.37
N GLN A 85 -7.73 21.88 -0.40
CA GLN A 85 -7.13 23.20 -0.54
C GLN A 85 -6.93 23.43 -2.02
N GLY A 86 -8.03 23.91 -2.60
CA GLY A 86 -8.17 24.32 -3.98
C GLY A 86 -9.48 25.08 -4.19
N ALA A 87 -10.02 25.75 -3.16
CA ALA A 87 -10.93 26.86 -3.35
C ALA A 87 -10.11 28.05 -3.87
N GLY A 88 -9.64 27.93 -5.11
CA GLY A 88 -9.07 29.03 -5.87
C GLY A 88 -10.06 29.36 -6.97
N ALA A 89 -11.03 30.21 -6.67
CA ALA A 89 -11.80 30.88 -7.70
C ALA A 89 -10.80 31.57 -8.65
N ARG A 90 -10.69 31.08 -9.89
CA ARG A 90 -10.20 31.89 -10.99
C ARG A 90 -11.30 31.92 -12.04
N SER A 91 -11.90 33.11 -12.11
CA SER A 91 -12.86 33.54 -13.12
C SER A 91 -12.47 33.05 -14.51
N ARG A 92 -13.47 32.56 -15.24
CA ARG A 92 -13.39 32.29 -16.67
C ARG A 92 -12.73 33.45 -17.41
N ARG A 93 -11.71 33.15 -18.20
CA ARG A 93 -11.55 33.69 -19.54
C ARG A 93 -10.67 32.76 -20.36
N ASP A 94 -11.26 32.39 -21.50
CA ASP A 94 -10.64 31.96 -22.75
C ASP A 94 -10.00 30.57 -22.80
N GLY A 95 -10.43 29.86 -23.85
CA GLY A 95 -10.18 28.45 -24.08
C GLY A 95 -8.70 28.17 -24.32
N GLU A 96 -8.20 27.18 -23.59
CA GLU A 96 -7.14 26.28 -24.01
C GLU A 96 -7.09 25.15 -22.97
N SER A 97 -7.40 23.94 -23.42
CA SER A 97 -7.32 22.72 -22.61
C SER A 97 -5.87 22.46 -22.25
N LYS A 98 -5.46 22.79 -21.02
CA LYS A 98 -4.18 22.33 -20.47
C LYS A 98 -4.28 20.82 -20.20
N PRO A 99 -3.41 19.96 -20.75
CA PRO A 99 -3.30 18.57 -20.31
C PRO A 99 -2.52 18.60 -18.99
N GLY A 100 -3.24 18.87 -17.90
CA GLY A 100 -2.64 19.11 -16.60
C GLY A 100 -3.40 18.39 -15.51
N GLN A 101 -2.99 17.16 -15.21
CA GLN A 101 -2.37 16.83 -13.91
C GLN A 101 -2.27 15.32 -13.75
N ASN A 102 -1.08 14.81 -14.05
CA ASN A 102 -0.55 13.58 -13.50
C ASN A 102 -0.52 13.72 -11.96
N LYS A 103 -1.57 13.27 -11.28
CA LYS A 103 -1.68 13.28 -9.81
C LYS A 103 -2.11 11.91 -9.31
N GLN A 104 -1.25 10.91 -9.52
CA GLN A 104 -1.34 9.69 -8.75
C GLN A 104 -0.35 9.73 -7.58
N VAL A 105 -0.53 10.73 -6.71
CA VAL A 105 0.10 10.74 -5.37
C VAL A 105 -0.88 10.07 -4.41
N CYS A 106 -1.07 8.76 -4.57
CA CYS A 106 -1.90 7.96 -3.66
C CYS A 106 -1.03 7.14 -2.72
N CYS A 107 -0.30 7.81 -1.83
CA CYS A 107 0.58 7.14 -0.86
C CYS A 107 -0.25 6.39 0.20
N THR A 108 -0.56 5.12 -0.06
CA THR A 108 -1.04 4.18 0.96
C THR A 108 0.05 3.15 1.25
N SER A 109 0.50 3.12 2.51
CA SER A 109 1.63 2.29 2.95
C SER A 109 1.13 1.08 3.73
N VAL A 110 1.60 -0.12 3.38
CA VAL A 110 1.62 -1.29 4.27
C VAL A 110 2.89 -1.19 5.09
N MET A 111 2.76 -1.21 6.42
CA MET A 111 3.87 -1.12 7.36
C MET A 111 4.08 -2.50 7.98
N LEU A 112 5.27 -3.06 7.81
CA LEU A 112 5.67 -4.32 8.42
C LEU A 112 6.77 -4.05 9.44
N CYS A 113 6.51 -4.35 10.70
CA CYS A 113 7.48 -4.16 11.79
C CYS A 113 8.08 -5.50 12.18
N SER A 114 9.37 -5.71 11.90
CA SER A 114 10.08 -6.92 12.33
C SER A 114 10.63 -6.73 13.74
N MET A 115 10.17 -7.56 14.67
CA MET A 115 10.71 -7.66 16.03
C MET A 115 11.94 -8.57 16.13
N ALA A 116 12.61 -8.88 15.01
CA ALA A 116 13.79 -9.73 15.00
C ALA A 116 14.97 -9.08 15.75
N CYS A 117 15.03 -9.30 17.06
CA CYS A 117 16.26 -9.38 17.82
C CYS A 117 16.88 -10.74 17.47
N ARG A 118 18.00 -10.74 16.75
CA ARG A 118 18.72 -11.97 16.39
C ARG A 118 19.09 -12.72 17.67
N PRO A 119 18.68 -13.99 17.90
CA PRO A 119 19.40 -14.79 18.87
C PRO A 119 20.78 -15.07 18.28
N CYS A 120 21.80 -14.64 19.02
CA CYS A 120 23.19 -14.97 18.77
C CYS A 120 23.32 -16.49 18.65
N VAL A 121 23.70 -16.97 17.47
CA VAL A 121 23.98 -18.39 17.22
C VAL A 121 25.18 -18.78 18.07
N ARG A 122 24.95 -19.38 19.25
CA ARG A 122 25.95 -20.20 19.94
C ARG A 122 25.92 -21.58 19.30
N ILE A 123 26.84 -21.83 18.38
CA ILE A 123 27.22 -23.19 18.01
C ILE A 123 28.13 -23.68 19.13
N SER A 124 27.69 -24.74 19.82
CA SER A 124 28.50 -25.58 20.70
C SER A 124 28.86 -26.85 19.95
#